data_AF-A0A7S0LUV6-F1
#
_entry.id   AF-A0A7S0LUV6-F1
#
_cell.length_a   1.000
_cell.length_b   1.000
_cell.length_c   1.000
_cell.angle_alpha   90.00
_cell.angle_beta   90.00
_cell.angle_gamma   90.00
#
_symmetry.space_group_name_H-M   'P 1'
#
loop_
_entity.id
_entity.type
_entity.pdbx_description
1 polymer ?
#
loop_
_entity_poly.entity_id
_entity_poly.type
_entity_poly.pdbx_seq_one_letter_code
_entity_poly.pdbx_strand_id
1 'polypeptide(L)'
;GVALSYDGTHWSRMEGDHHSGALFDVGPKGTWDAQCAGWPTVVQHGPGEYRMYYSAWDPQAEQYVTGFALSGDGFKWQKGRRLFAGGGPGAFDARGCRTRSVVDSPDGRGYLMFVEGVSESWRSSIGLFSSPDGLEWTRVSDTPA
;
A
#
# COMPACT_ATOMS: atom_id res chain seq x y z
N GLY A 1 1.75 -1.66 -13.46
CA GLY A 1 1.69 -2.83 -14.37
C GLY A 1 2.17 -4.06 -13.63
N VAL A 2 2.00 -5.25 -14.20
CA VAL A 2 2.55 -6.52 -13.69
C VAL A 2 3.48 -7.10 -14.75
N ALA A 3 4.51 -7.80 -14.31
CA ALA A 3 5.37 -8.61 -15.18
C ALA A 3 5.48 -10.02 -14.61
N LEU A 4 5.63 -11.01 -15.49
CA LEU A 4 5.80 -12.41 -15.15
C LEU A 4 7.20 -12.87 -15.52
N SER A 5 7.76 -13.75 -14.70
CA SER A 5 9.03 -14.42 -14.96
C SER A 5 9.00 -15.83 -14.38
N TYR A 6 9.60 -16.78 -15.10
CA TYR A 6 9.82 -18.14 -14.61
C TYR A 6 11.20 -18.33 -13.96
N ASP A 7 12.13 -17.40 -14.18
CA ASP A 7 13.53 -17.48 -13.74
C ASP A 7 13.98 -16.29 -12.86
N GLY A 8 13.12 -15.28 -12.68
CA GLY A 8 13.41 -14.07 -11.91
C GLY A 8 14.28 -13.04 -12.64
N THR A 9 14.73 -13.31 -13.86
CA THR A 9 15.69 -12.48 -14.62
C THR A 9 15.14 -11.99 -15.96
N HIS A 10 14.30 -12.78 -16.63
CA HIS A 10 13.61 -12.40 -17.85
C HIS A 10 12.14 -12.16 -17.56
N TRP A 11 11.64 -10.98 -17.94
CA TRP A 11 10.31 -10.52 -17.55
C TRP A 11 9.47 -10.16 -18.77
N SER A 12 8.26 -10.70 -18.83
CA SER A 12 7.24 -10.31 -19.80
C SER A 12 6.18 -9.47 -19.12
N ARG A 13 5.99 -8.24 -19.62
CA ARG A 13 4.92 -7.37 -19.14
C ARG A 13 3.57 -7.95 -19.54
N MET A 14 2.61 -7.89 -18.62
CA MET A 14 1.20 -8.13 -18.95
C MET A 14 0.50 -6.82 -19.28
N GLU A 15 -0.22 -6.81 -20.40
CA GLU A 15 -1.03 -5.67 -20.83
C GLU A 15 -2.40 -5.72 -20.17
N GLY A 16 -2.73 -4.68 -19.41
CA GLY A 16 -4.08 -4.47 -18.87
C GLY A 16 -5.01 -3.77 -19.87
N ASP A 17 -6.30 -3.76 -19.55
CA ASP A 17 -7.35 -3.18 -20.41
C ASP A 17 -7.25 -1.65 -20.54
N HIS A 18 -6.51 -0.98 -19.63
CA HIS A 18 -6.28 0.45 -19.72
C HIS A 18 -5.35 0.79 -20.89
N HIS A 19 -5.55 1.95 -21.54
CA HIS A 19 -4.77 2.35 -22.72
C HIS A 19 -3.25 2.49 -22.49
N SER A 20 -2.81 2.60 -21.22
CA SER A 20 -1.39 2.57 -20.83
C SER A 20 -0.84 1.16 -20.55
N GLY A 21 -1.68 0.14 -20.69
CA GLY A 21 -1.39 -1.24 -20.30
C GLY A 21 -1.40 -1.48 -18.79
N ALA A 22 -1.99 -0.57 -18.01
CA ALA A 22 -2.05 -0.68 -16.56
C ALA A 22 -3.14 -1.68 -16.12
N LEU A 23 -2.80 -2.54 -15.15
CA LEU A 23 -3.75 -3.46 -14.49
C LEU A 23 -4.41 -2.85 -13.25
N PHE A 24 -3.88 -1.72 -12.78
CA PHE A 24 -4.39 -0.94 -11.68
C PHE A 24 -3.97 0.51 -11.90
N ASP A 25 -4.90 1.45 -11.80
CA ASP A 25 -4.68 2.86 -12.11
C ASP A 25 -5.18 3.77 -10.97
N VAL A 26 -4.91 5.06 -11.09
CA VAL A 26 -5.40 6.12 -10.20
C VAL A 26 -6.93 6.13 -10.12
N GLY A 27 -7.46 6.70 -9.04
CA GLY A 27 -8.90 6.87 -8.92
C GLY A 27 -9.43 7.99 -9.83
N PRO A 28 -10.76 8.06 -10.03
CA PRO A 28 -11.39 9.17 -10.74
C PRO A 28 -11.03 10.52 -10.11
N LYS A 29 -11.05 11.59 -10.92
CA LYS A 29 -10.80 12.95 -10.44
C LYS A 29 -11.68 13.25 -9.21
N GLY A 30 -11.04 13.70 -8.13
CA GLY A 30 -11.71 14.03 -6.86
C GLY A 30 -11.71 12.92 -5.82
N THR A 31 -11.24 11.71 -6.15
CA THR A 31 -10.96 10.68 -5.13
C THR A 31 -9.61 10.90 -4.46
N TRP A 32 -9.42 10.28 -3.29
CA TRP A 32 -8.21 10.38 -2.47
C TRP A 32 -6.94 9.86 -3.15
N ASP A 33 -7.07 9.06 -4.21
CA ASP A 33 -5.99 8.48 -5.00
C ASP A 33 -6.01 8.88 -6.48
N ALA A 34 -6.61 10.03 -6.78
CA ALA A 34 -6.68 10.56 -8.13
C ALA A 34 -5.32 11.05 -8.67
N GLN A 35 -4.37 11.35 -7.78
CA GLN A 35 -3.05 11.88 -8.16
C GLN A 35 -2.05 10.79 -8.51
N CYS A 36 -2.00 9.74 -7.70
CA CYS A 36 -1.11 8.60 -7.92
C CYS A 36 -1.61 7.36 -7.18
N ALA A 37 -1.22 6.21 -7.71
CA ALA A 37 -1.35 4.91 -7.08
C ALA A 37 -0.02 4.17 -7.27
N GLY A 38 0.81 4.15 -6.24
CA GLY A 38 2.20 3.71 -6.33
C GLY A 38 2.63 2.83 -5.17
N TRP A 39 3.86 2.31 -5.27
CA TRP A 39 4.49 1.45 -4.26
C TRP A 39 3.62 0.27 -3.81
N PRO A 40 3.12 -0.56 -4.76
CA PRO A 40 2.26 -1.67 -4.41
C PRO A 40 3.04 -2.75 -3.66
N THR A 41 2.46 -3.27 -2.59
CA THR A 41 2.78 -4.58 -1.99
C THR A 41 1.60 -5.50 -2.20
N VAL A 42 1.84 -6.77 -2.53
CA VAL A 42 0.76 -7.76 -2.69
C VAL A 42 1.00 -8.91 -1.73
N VAL A 43 -0.05 -9.31 -1.00
CA VAL A 43 -0.06 -10.51 -0.15
C VAL A 43 -1.23 -11.41 -0.53
N GLN A 44 -1.12 -12.69 -0.25
CA GLN A 44 -2.22 -13.64 -0.37
C GLN A 44 -2.95 -13.75 0.97
N HIS A 45 -4.25 -13.47 1.00
CA HIS A 45 -5.11 -13.59 2.18
C HIS A 45 -5.94 -14.87 2.09
N GLY A 46 -5.28 -16.02 2.18
CA GLY A 46 -5.92 -17.31 2.01
C GLY A 46 -6.17 -17.67 0.53
N PRO A 47 -6.86 -18.81 0.28
CA PRO A 47 -7.03 -19.34 -1.07
C PRO A 47 -7.86 -18.42 -1.96
N GLY A 48 -7.28 -18.02 -3.11
CA GLY A 48 -8.01 -17.22 -4.11
C GLY A 48 -8.33 -15.80 -3.69
N GLU A 49 -7.65 -15.24 -2.69
CA GLU A 49 -7.76 -13.83 -2.34
C GLU A 49 -6.37 -13.20 -2.25
N TYR A 50 -6.16 -12.16 -3.05
CA TYR A 50 -4.98 -11.33 -3.05
C TYR A 50 -5.34 -9.93 -2.61
N ARG A 51 -4.48 -9.32 -1.79
CA ARG A 51 -4.61 -7.94 -1.36
C ARG A 51 -3.42 -7.15 -1.81
N MET A 52 -3.68 -6.12 -2.59
CA MET A 52 -2.72 -5.09 -2.92
C MET A 52 -2.87 -3.94 -1.95
N TYR A 53 -1.73 -3.40 -1.59
CA TYR A 53 -1.53 -2.37 -0.62
C TYR A 53 -0.71 -1.29 -1.28
N TYR A 54 -1.26 -0.09 -1.46
CA TYR A 54 -0.61 0.95 -2.25
C TYR A 54 -0.72 2.31 -1.56
N SER A 55 0.16 3.22 -1.97
CA SER A 55 0.18 4.59 -1.51
C SER A 55 -0.36 5.53 -2.59
N ALA A 56 -1.06 6.55 -2.13
CA ALA A 56 -1.51 7.69 -2.90
C ALA A 56 -0.98 8.99 -2.28
N TRP A 57 -1.11 10.09 -3.00
CA TRP A 57 -0.78 11.43 -2.53
C TRP A 57 -2.04 12.28 -2.45
N ASP A 58 -2.33 12.81 -1.26
CA ASP A 58 -3.36 13.82 -1.04
C ASP A 58 -2.69 15.21 -1.07
N PRO A 59 -2.87 15.99 -2.14
CA PRO A 59 -2.24 17.30 -2.27
C PRO A 59 -2.87 18.37 -1.39
N GLN A 60 -4.11 18.18 -0.89
CA GLN A 60 -4.77 19.17 -0.04
C GLN A 60 -4.24 19.10 1.38
N ALA A 61 -4.04 17.88 1.90
CA ALA A 61 -3.44 17.64 3.20
C ALA A 61 -1.91 17.49 3.15
N GLU A 62 -1.33 17.57 1.95
CA GLU A 62 0.09 17.36 1.67
C GLU A 62 0.65 16.11 2.35
N GLN A 63 -0.04 14.97 2.21
CA GLN A 63 0.30 13.72 2.89
C GLN A 63 0.18 12.50 1.99
N TYR A 64 0.95 11.47 2.31
CA TYR A 64 0.76 10.14 1.76
C TYR A 64 -0.42 9.43 2.43
N VAL A 65 -1.21 8.74 1.61
CA VAL A 65 -2.41 8.04 2.03
C VAL A 65 -2.31 6.59 1.61
N THR A 66 -2.62 5.69 2.53
CA THR A 66 -2.57 4.25 2.29
C THR A 66 -3.96 3.74 1.94
N GLY A 67 -4.07 2.94 0.88
CA GLY A 67 -5.28 2.17 0.57
C GLY A 67 -4.99 0.73 0.20
N PHE A 68 -6.03 0.05 -0.28
CA PHE A 68 -5.91 -1.33 -0.74
C PHE A 68 -6.78 -1.63 -1.96
N ALA A 69 -6.51 -2.75 -2.60
CA ALA A 69 -7.33 -3.36 -3.63
C ALA A 69 -7.35 -4.88 -3.45
N LEU A 70 -8.42 -5.53 -3.91
CA LEU A 70 -8.64 -6.96 -3.83
C LEU A 70 -8.54 -7.59 -5.22
N SER A 71 -8.08 -8.84 -5.29
CA SER A 71 -8.08 -9.62 -6.51
C SER A 71 -8.30 -11.09 -6.20
N GLY A 72 -9.03 -11.81 -7.05
CA GLY A 72 -9.17 -13.27 -6.94
C GLY A 72 -8.07 -14.05 -7.66
N ASP A 73 -7.40 -13.41 -8.63
CA ASP A 73 -6.47 -14.04 -9.57
C ASP A 73 -5.07 -13.38 -9.57
N GLY A 74 -4.88 -12.28 -8.83
CA GLY A 74 -3.64 -11.50 -8.78
C GLY A 74 -3.46 -10.54 -9.96
N PHE A 75 -4.41 -10.49 -10.90
CA PHE A 75 -4.29 -9.75 -12.15
C PHE A 75 -5.38 -8.69 -12.34
N LYS A 76 -6.62 -9.03 -11.94
CA LYS A 76 -7.77 -8.12 -11.97
C LYS A 76 -7.99 -7.56 -10.58
N TRP A 77 -7.85 -6.24 -10.44
CA TRP A 77 -7.87 -5.57 -9.15
C TRP A 77 -9.12 -4.72 -8.98
N GLN A 78 -9.87 -4.97 -7.90
CA GLN A 78 -10.96 -4.14 -7.44
C GLN A 78 -10.46 -3.20 -6.35
N LYS A 79 -10.49 -1.90 -6.62
CA LYS A 79 -10.08 -0.86 -5.68
C LYS A 79 -10.96 -0.88 -4.42
N GLY A 80 -10.32 -0.85 -3.26
CA GLY A 80 -10.95 -0.75 -1.95
C GLY A 80 -11.03 0.69 -1.45
N ARG A 81 -11.26 0.84 -0.14
CA ARG A 81 -11.26 2.15 0.52
C ARG A 81 -9.84 2.60 0.89
N ARG A 82 -9.72 3.89 1.22
CA ARG A 82 -8.61 4.43 2.02
C ARG A 82 -8.55 3.69 3.36
N LEU A 83 -7.35 3.28 3.77
CA LEU A 83 -7.09 2.64 5.05
C LEU A 83 -6.71 3.68 6.12
N PHE A 84 -5.65 4.46 5.89
CA PHE A 84 -5.18 5.48 6.84
C PHE A 84 -4.35 6.58 6.14
N ALA A 85 -4.15 7.71 6.79
CA ALA A 85 -3.20 8.73 6.36
C ALA A 85 -2.49 9.31 7.58
N GLY A 86 -1.26 8.85 7.80
CA GLY A 86 -0.30 9.43 8.75
C GLY A 86 -0.77 9.62 10.19
N GLY A 87 0.13 10.19 10.99
CA GLY A 87 -0.14 10.64 12.34
C GLY A 87 -0.50 12.11 12.41
N GLY A 88 -0.85 12.55 13.61
CA GLY A 88 -0.91 13.97 13.90
C GLY A 88 0.48 14.62 13.99
N PRO A 89 0.53 15.94 14.26
CA PRO A 89 1.77 16.67 14.47
C PRO A 89 2.70 15.97 15.48
N GLY A 90 4.00 15.98 15.18
CA GLY A 90 5.03 15.31 15.99
C GLY A 90 5.18 13.81 15.76
N ALA A 91 4.25 13.15 15.04
CA ALA A 91 4.42 11.76 14.66
C ALA A 91 5.52 11.57 13.60
N PHE A 92 6.18 10.41 13.61
CA PHE A 92 7.20 10.07 12.61
C PHE A 92 6.63 9.95 11.19
N ASP A 93 5.31 9.71 11.09
CA ASP A 93 4.53 9.62 9.86
C ASP A 93 3.49 10.75 9.76
N ALA A 94 3.75 11.94 10.34
CA ALA A 94 2.82 13.07 10.30
C ALA A 94 2.40 13.51 8.87
N ARG A 95 3.21 13.18 7.86
CA ARG A 95 2.93 13.38 6.43
C ARG A 95 2.56 12.07 5.72
N GLY A 96 2.18 11.04 6.46
CA GLY A 96 1.83 9.73 5.94
C GLY A 96 3.00 8.78 5.74
N CYS A 97 2.69 7.65 5.12
CA CYS A 97 3.64 6.59 4.80
C CYS A 97 3.86 6.52 3.29
N ARG A 98 5.09 6.73 2.82
CA ARG A 98 5.40 6.78 1.38
C ARG A 98 5.35 5.38 0.75
N THR A 99 6.08 4.44 1.32
CA THR A 99 6.14 3.04 0.86
C THR A 99 5.93 2.10 2.04
N ARG A 100 5.69 0.83 1.73
CA ARG A 100 5.39 -0.21 2.71
C ARG A 100 5.87 -1.58 2.25
N SER A 101 6.03 -2.47 3.22
CA SER A 101 6.14 -3.91 3.03
C SER A 101 5.19 -4.58 4.02
N VAL A 102 4.42 -5.55 3.55
CA VAL A 102 3.43 -6.26 4.34
C VAL A 102 3.77 -7.74 4.31
N VAL A 103 3.79 -8.35 5.49
CA VAL A 103 4.10 -9.76 5.69
C VAL A 103 3.10 -10.37 6.66
N ASP A 104 2.93 -11.69 6.59
CA ASP A 104 2.21 -12.41 7.64
C ASP A 104 2.97 -12.26 8.97
N SER A 105 2.20 -12.09 10.04
CA SER A 105 2.76 -12.03 11.38
C SER A 105 3.40 -13.40 11.73
N PRO A 106 4.59 -13.43 12.35
CA PRO A 106 5.27 -14.69 12.71
C PRO A 106 4.46 -15.61 13.62
N ASP A 107 3.49 -15.07 14.37
CA ASP A 107 2.58 -15.83 15.23
C ASP A 107 1.37 -16.43 14.48
N GLY A 108 1.22 -16.13 13.18
CA GLY A 108 0.13 -16.58 12.33
C GLY A 108 -1.22 -15.91 12.62
N ARG A 109 -1.25 -14.81 13.39
CA ARG A 109 -2.50 -14.16 13.85
C ARG A 109 -2.84 -12.86 13.14
N GLY A 110 -2.26 -12.63 11.96
CA GLY A 110 -2.53 -11.43 11.16
C GLY A 110 -1.31 -11.01 10.36
N TYR A 111 -1.09 -9.71 10.28
CA TYR A 111 -0.11 -9.06 9.43
C TYR A 111 0.74 -8.06 10.20
N LEU A 112 1.97 -7.89 9.70
CA LEU A 112 2.83 -6.76 10.03
C LEU A 112 3.05 -5.92 8.77
N MET A 113 3.06 -4.60 8.95
CA MET A 113 3.41 -3.65 7.90
C MET A 113 4.57 -2.77 8.37
N PHE A 114 5.69 -2.90 7.69
CA PHE A 114 6.81 -1.97 7.80
C PHE A 114 6.56 -0.81 6.84
N VAL A 115 6.73 0.42 7.31
CA VAL A 115 6.46 1.62 6.50
C VAL A 115 7.65 2.56 6.50
N GLU A 116 7.82 3.29 5.40
CA GLU A 116 8.60 4.54 5.40
C GLU A 116 7.66 5.68 5.82
N GLY A 117 7.65 6.03 7.10
CA GLY A 117 6.90 7.16 7.63
C GLY A 117 7.63 8.47 7.36
N VAL A 118 6.88 9.49 6.96
CA VAL A 118 7.41 10.83 6.66
C VAL A 118 6.93 11.80 7.73
N SER A 119 7.87 12.43 8.44
CA SER A 119 7.56 13.42 9.47
C SER A 119 7.17 14.78 8.88
N GLU A 120 6.70 15.70 9.72
CA GLU A 120 6.36 17.07 9.31
C GLU A 120 7.53 17.83 8.68
N SER A 121 8.76 17.51 9.10
CA SER A 121 10.00 18.07 8.55
C SER A 121 10.55 17.31 7.34
N TRP A 122 9.74 16.45 6.72
CA TRP A 122 10.09 15.60 5.58
C TRP A 122 11.24 14.60 5.82
N ARG A 123 11.54 14.31 7.09
CA ARG A 123 12.46 13.22 7.45
C ARG A 123 11.73 11.89 7.39
N SER A 124 12.34 10.91 6.74
CA SER A 124 11.87 9.54 6.67
C SER A 124 12.41 8.71 7.84
N SER A 125 11.60 7.78 8.34
CA SER A 125 12.00 6.77 9.33
C SER A 125 11.15 5.51 9.18
N ILE A 126 11.58 4.39 9.76
CA ILE A 126 10.84 3.12 9.65
C ILE A 126 9.85 2.97 10.81
N GLY A 127 8.58 2.77 10.46
CA GLY A 127 7.51 2.47 11.40
C GLY A 127 7.02 1.03 11.26
N LEU A 128 6.31 0.55 12.28
CA LEU A 128 5.69 -0.77 12.30
C LEU A 128 4.21 -0.65 12.68
N PHE A 129 3.37 -1.30 11.89
CA PHE A 129 1.94 -1.46 12.13
C PHE A 129 1.60 -2.94 12.18
N SER A 130 0.57 -3.30 12.96
CA SER A 130 0.00 -4.64 13.00
C SER A 130 -1.48 -4.61 12.65
N SER A 131 -1.97 -5.72 12.11
CA SER A 131 -3.38 -5.87 11.74
C SER A 131 -3.80 -7.34 11.83
N PRO A 132 -4.85 -7.70 12.60
CA PRO A 132 -5.36 -9.07 12.63
C PRO A 132 -5.96 -9.51 11.30
N ASP A 133 -6.60 -8.57 10.58
CA ASP A 133 -7.37 -8.86 9.38
C ASP A 133 -6.73 -8.35 8.11
N GLY A 134 -5.70 -7.50 8.16
CA GLY A 134 -5.05 -6.85 7.01
C GLY A 134 -5.75 -5.58 6.51
N LEU A 135 -6.88 -5.18 7.11
CA LEU A 135 -7.66 -4.01 6.70
C LEU A 135 -7.68 -2.94 7.78
N GLU A 136 -7.72 -3.33 9.06
CA GLU A 136 -7.62 -2.40 10.19
C GLU A 136 -6.21 -2.43 10.77
N TRP A 137 -5.49 -1.30 10.67
CA TRP A 137 -4.08 -1.21 11.01
C TRP A 137 -3.84 -0.35 12.24
N THR A 138 -3.07 -0.87 13.19
CA THR A 138 -2.70 -0.17 14.43
C THR A 138 -1.19 -0.01 14.49
N ARG A 139 -0.71 1.17 14.88
CA ARG A 139 0.72 1.37 15.15
C ARG A 139 1.18 0.48 16.29
N VAL A 140 2.33 -0.15 16.12
CA VAL A 140 2.99 -0.91 17.19
C VAL A 140 3.74 0.02 18.14
N SER A 141 4.29 1.13 17.62
CA SER A 141 5.02 2.15 18.38
C SER A 141 4.85 3.53 17.75
N ASP A 142 4.80 4.57 18.58
CA ASP A 142 4.84 5.98 18.15
C ASP A 142 6.28 6.48 17.91
N THR A 143 7.28 5.76 18.43
CA THR A 143 8.68 6.00 18.14
C THR A 143 9.11 5.09 17.00
N PRO A 144 9.66 5.63 15.89
CA PRO A 144 10.18 4.83 14.80
C PRO A 144 11.45 4.07 15.24
N ALA A 145 11.77 3.00 14.52
CA ALA A 145 13.00 2.22 14.74
C ALA A 145 14.26 2.97 14.29
#